data_AF-S2RY70-F1
#
_entry.id   AF-S2RY70-F1
#
_cell.length_a   1.000
_cell.length_b   1.000
_cell.length_c   1.000
_cell.angle_alpha   90.00
_cell.angle_beta   90.00
_cell.angle_gamma   90.00
#
_symmetry.space_group_name_H-M   'P 1'
#
loop_
_entity.id
_entity.type
_entity.pdbx_description
1 polymer ?
#
loop_
_entity_poly.entity_id
_entity_poly.type
_entity_poly.pdbx_seq_one_letter_code
_entity_poly.pdbx_strand_id
1 'polypeptide(L)' 'FDDKQKLKPLGKMIEGYGNNPEDGVEGMRYKNTIGSYSHGPILKNQNIAKAIANMIVKNHKARMGQPA' A
#
# COMPACT_ATOMS: atom_id res chain seq x y z
N PHE A 1 13.37 -5.30 -7.16
CA PHE A 1 12.91 -3.91 -7.01
C PHE A 1 14.13 -3.02 -7.07
N ASP A 2 14.22 -2.20 -8.12
CA ASP A 2 15.50 -1.59 -8.53
C ASP A 2 15.83 -0.34 -7.71
N ASP A 3 14.86 0.15 -6.94
CA ASP A 3 14.99 1.32 -6.07
C ASP A 3 14.59 0.95 -4.63
N LYS A 4 15.59 0.70 -3.79
CA LYS A 4 15.40 0.33 -2.39
C LYS A 4 14.82 1.46 -1.53
N GLN A 5 14.94 2.74 -1.94
CA GLN A 5 14.34 3.85 -1.18
C GLN A 5 12.82 3.93 -1.38
N LYS A 6 12.34 3.45 -2.54
CA LYS A 6 10.91 3.41 -2.88
C LYS A 6 10.21 2.16 -2.38
N LEU A 7 10.93 1.05 -2.18
CA LEU A 7 10.39 -0.15 -1.57
C LEU A 7 10.22 0.09 -0.07
N LYS A 8 8.99 0.08 0.41
CA LYS A 8 8.67 0.25 1.83
C LYS A 8 7.66 -0.82 2.26
N PRO A 9 7.62 -1.23 3.53
CA PRO A 9 6.54 -2.07 4.03
C PRO A 9 5.19 -1.35 3.90
N LEU A 10 4.09 -2.11 3.89
CA LEU A 10 2.74 -1.54 3.90
C LEU A 10 2.44 -0.91 5.27
N GLY A 11 2.88 -1.56 6.35
CA GLY A 11 2.71 -1.06 7.71
C GLY A 11 3.73 -1.63 8.69
N LYS A 12 3.78 -1.03 9.89
CA LYS A 12 4.45 -1.59 11.05
C LYS A 12 3.55 -2.65 11.68
N MET A 13 4.12 -3.77 12.10
CA MET A 13 3.38 -4.80 12.80
C MET A 13 3.21 -4.41 14.29
N ILE A 14 1.97 -4.53 14.79
CA ILE A 14 1.63 -4.34 16.21
C ILE A 14 1.54 -5.70 16.91
N GLU A 15 0.84 -6.67 16.30
CA GLU A 15 0.68 -8.05 16.78
C GLU A 15 0.80 -9.07 15.63
N GLY A 16 1.43 -10.22 15.88
CA GLY A 16 1.69 -11.25 14.88
C GLY A 16 3.05 -11.10 14.18
N TYR A 17 3.30 -11.96 13.18
CA TYR A 17 4.61 -12.04 12.52
C TYR A 17 4.76 -11.08 11.32
N GLY A 18 3.69 -10.59 10.70
CA GLY A 18 3.83 -9.75 9.49
C GLY A 18 4.48 -10.50 8.33
N ASN A 19 5.51 -9.91 7.70
CA ASN A 19 6.24 -10.53 6.59
C ASN A 19 7.13 -11.70 7.02
N ASN A 20 7.77 -11.57 8.19
CA ASN A 20 8.59 -12.58 8.84
C ASN A 20 8.74 -12.23 10.34
N PRO A 21 9.07 -13.21 11.21
CA PRO A 21 9.10 -12.99 12.65
C PRO A 21 10.07 -11.90 13.14
N GLU A 22 11.07 -11.54 12.34
CA GLU A 22 12.20 -10.70 12.77
C GLU A 22 12.00 -9.21 12.43
N ASP A 23 11.38 -8.89 11.29
CA ASP A 23 11.37 -7.52 10.75
C ASP A 23 10.30 -6.62 11.40
N GLY A 24 9.27 -7.19 12.02
CA GLY A 24 8.20 -6.43 12.68
C GLY A 24 7.40 -5.51 11.75
N VAL A 25 7.30 -5.87 10.47
CA VAL A 25 6.56 -5.13 9.44
C VAL A 25 5.69 -6.06 8.60
N GLU A 26 4.67 -5.50 7.95
CA GLU A 26 3.72 -6.23 7.13
C GLU A 26 3.65 -5.66 5.72
N GLY A 27 3.49 -6.57 4.76
CA GLY A 27 3.25 -6.29 3.36
C GLY A 27 4.39 -5.56 2.67
N MET A 28 4.08 -5.03 1.49
CA MET A 28 5.00 -4.23 0.70
C MET A 28 4.25 -3.16 -0.09
N ARG A 29 4.93 -2.05 -0.31
CA ARG A 29 4.50 -0.98 -1.18
C ARG A 29 5.68 -0.56 -2.05
N TYR A 30 5.49 -0.67 -3.36
CA TYR A 30 6.44 -0.17 -4.34
C TYR A 30 5.69 0.65 -5.40
N LYS A 31 5.93 1.97 -5.40
CA LYS A 31 5.14 2.94 -6.18
C LYS A 31 3.63 2.78 -5.86
N ASN A 32 2.81 2.41 -6.84
CA ASN A 32 1.37 2.20 -6.69
C ASN A 32 1.01 0.72 -6.52
N THR A 33 1.99 -0.18 -6.39
CA THR A 33 1.78 -1.60 -6.16
C THR A 33 1.79 -1.86 -4.67
N ILE A 34 0.76 -2.55 -4.17
CA ILE A 34 0.61 -2.92 -2.76
C ILE A 34 0.47 -4.45 -2.69
N GLY A 35 1.23 -5.06 -1.79
CA GLY A 35 1.13 -6.48 -1.43
C GLY A 35 0.91 -6.61 0.08
N SER A 36 0.13 -7.60 0.51
CA SER A 36 -0.21 -7.83 1.91
C SER A 36 -0.52 -9.30 2.11
N TYR A 37 -0.15 -9.83 3.28
CA TYR A 37 -0.48 -11.20 3.72
C TYR A 37 -1.78 -11.25 4.54
N SER A 38 -2.41 -10.10 4.79
CA SER A 38 -3.65 -10.05 5.58
C SER A 38 -4.76 -10.86 4.91
N HIS A 39 -5.23 -11.89 5.60
CA HIS A 39 -6.32 -12.75 5.13
C HIS A 39 -7.69 -12.17 5.52
N GLY A 40 -8.58 -12.04 4.53
CA GLY A 40 -9.84 -11.31 4.59
C GLY A 40 -9.92 -10.26 3.48
N PRO A 41 -11.08 -9.61 3.24
CA PRO A 41 -11.15 -8.55 2.24
C PRO A 41 -10.38 -7.33 2.77
N ILE A 42 -9.13 -7.14 2.33
CA ILE A 42 -8.24 -6.05 2.78
C ILE A 42 -8.89 -4.66 2.65
N LEU A 43 -9.79 -4.50 1.69
CA LEU A 43 -10.54 -3.27 1.43
C LEU A 43 -11.67 -2.99 2.44
N LYS A 44 -11.99 -3.92 3.36
CA LYS A 44 -12.85 -3.60 4.52
C LYS A 44 -12.20 -2.54 5.43
N ASN A 45 -10.87 -2.43 5.39
CA ASN A 45 -10.14 -1.34 6.01
C ASN A 45 -10.38 -0.04 5.23
N GLN A 46 -11.33 0.78 5.71
CA GLN A 46 -11.79 1.99 5.02
C GLN A 46 -10.65 2.97 4.67
N ASN A 47 -9.63 3.05 5.52
CA ASN A 47 -8.46 3.89 5.27
C ASN A 47 -7.66 3.42 4.05
N ILE A 48 -7.49 2.11 3.88
CA ILE A 48 -6.81 1.51 2.71
C ILE A 48 -7.65 1.73 1.46
N ALA A 49 -8.95 1.43 1.53
CA ALA A 49 -9.86 1.59 0.39
C ALA A 49 -9.92 3.05 -0.09
N LYS A 50 -10.07 4.01 0.84
CA LYS A 50 -10.09 5.45 0.53
C LYS A 50 -8.75 5.91 -0.05
N ALA A 51 -7.62 5.46 0.48
CA ALA A 51 -6.30 5.80 -0.07
C ALA A 51 -6.13 5.31 -1.50
N ILE A 52 -6.55 4.07 -1.80
CA ILE A 52 -6.51 3.51 -3.16
C ILE A 52 -7.44 4.27 -4.10
N ALA A 53 -8.69 4.54 -3.69
CA ALA A 53 -9.65 5.30 -4.49
C ALA A 53 -9.12 6.71 -4.82
N ASN A 54 -8.58 7.42 -3.83
CA ASN A 54 -7.97 8.74 -4.04
C ASN A 54 -6.78 8.68 -5.00
N MET A 55 -5.94 7.64 -4.89
CA MET A 55 -4.81 7.42 -5.79
C MET A 55 -5.28 7.19 -7.24
N ILE A 56 -6.36 6.42 -7.43
CA ILE A 56 -6.96 6.18 -8.76
C ILE A 56 -7.44 7.50 -9.37
N VAL A 57 -8.25 8.27 -8.64
CA VAL A 57 -8.79 9.56 -9.12
C VAL A 57 -7.67 10.54 -9.45
N LYS A 58 -6.69 10.70 -8.56
CA LYS A 58 -5.53 11.57 -8.78
C LYS A 58 -4.77 11.21 -10.06
N ASN A 59 -4.47 9.92 -10.24
CA ASN A 59 -3.72 9.46 -11.40
C ASN A 59 -4.54 9.58 -12.70
N HIS A 60 -5.86 9.41 -12.63
CA HIS A 60 -6.74 9.64 -13.77
C HIS A 60 -6.74 11.11 -14.18
N LYS A 61 -6.98 12.04 -13.25
CA LYS A 61 -6.94 13.49 -13.52
C LYS A 61 -5.62 13.93 -14.17
N ALA A 62 -4.50 13.47 -13.60
CA ALA A 62 -3.16 13.78 -14.12
C ALA A 62 -2.95 13.29 -15.57
N ARG A 63 -3.52 12.14 -15.94
CA ARG A 63 -3.47 11.64 -17.33
C ARG A 63 -4.39 12.39 -18.28
N MET A 64 -5.54 12.86 -17.79
CA MET A 64 -6.51 13.60 -18.59
C MET A 64 -6.15 15.09 -18.77
N GLY A 65 -5.03 15.56 -18.20
CA GLY A 65 -4.62 16.96 -18.28
C GLY A 65 -5.52 17.92 -17.49
N GLN A 66 -6.40 17.42 -16.62
CA GLN A 66 -7.21 18.26 -15.75
C GLN A 66 -6.38 18.71 -14.54
N PRO A 67 -6.35 20.01 -14.20
CA PRO A 67 -5.64 20.48 -13.02
C PRO A 67 -6.22 19.84 -11.75
N ALA A 68 -5.33 19.52 -10.81
CA ALA A 68 -5.61 18.74 -9.61
C ALA A 68 -6.73 19.34 -8.75
#